data_AF-A0A4U8V6P8-F1
#
_entry.id   AF-A0A4U8V6P8-F1
#
_cell.length_a   1.000
_cell.length_b   1.000
_cell.length_c   1.000
_cell.angle_alpha   90.00
_cell.angle_beta   90.00
_cell.angle_gamma   90.00
#
_symmetry.space_group_name_H-M   'P 1'
#
loop_
_entity.id
_entity.type
_entity.pdbx_description
1 polymer ?
#
loop_
_entity_poly.entity_id
_entity_poly.type
_entity_poly.pdbx_seq_one_letter_code
_entity_poly.pdbx_strand_id
1 'polypeptide(L)'
;MTAAQALALTLACEVPLILWLTARLPHLSRTRVALVAATASCVTHPLARRAALALTPDMYRTGLWLIEAIVVVIEALWYLLWLRPGWRRAATWSLAANALSATLGMLAWKLI
;
A
#
# COMPACT_ATOMS: atom_id res chain seq x y z
N MET A 1 -0.45 18.59 -0.31
CA MET A 1 -1.34 17.54 0.24
C MET A 1 -0.98 17.27 1.69
N THR A 2 -1.95 17.23 2.62
CA THR A 2 -1.70 16.88 4.02
C THR A 2 -1.51 15.37 4.21
N ALA A 3 -0.97 14.95 5.36
CA ALA A 3 -0.79 13.53 5.68
C ALA A 3 -2.09 12.72 5.63
N ALA A 4 -3.17 13.33 6.14
CA ALA A 4 -4.49 12.72 6.18
C ALA A 4 -5.10 12.58 4.78
N GLN A 5 -4.91 13.59 3.91
CA GLN A 5 -5.35 13.52 2.51
C GLN A 5 -4.61 12.42 1.74
N ALA A 6 -3.30 12.30 1.94
CA ALA A 6 -2.49 11.25 1.31
C ALA A 6 -2.95 9.85 1.73
N LEU A 7 -3.16 9.65 3.04
CA LEU A 7 -3.68 8.39 3.56
C LEU A 7 -5.10 8.09 3.05
N ALA A 8 -5.99 9.09 3.02
CA ALA A 8 -7.35 8.93 2.51
C ALA A 8 -7.35 8.51 1.03
N LEU A 9 -6.50 9.12 0.20
CA LEU A 9 -6.33 8.73 -1.19
C LEU A 9 -5.80 7.29 -1.29
N THR A 10 -4.78 6.95 -0.51
CA THR A 10 -4.22 5.59 -0.45
C THR A 10 -5.30 4.55 -0.14
N LEU A 11 -6.07 4.76 0.93
CA LEU A 11 -7.17 3.88 1.33
C LEU A 11 -8.26 3.79 0.27
N ALA A 12 -8.63 4.92 -0.35
CA ALA A 12 -9.65 4.98 -1.39
C ALA A 12 -9.25 4.23 -2.67
N CYS A 13 -7.95 4.01 -2.90
CA CYS A 13 -7.45 3.30 -4.08
C CYS A 13 -7.10 1.85 -3.78
N GLU A 14 -6.36 1.59 -2.71
CA GLU A 14 -5.84 0.26 -2.39
C GLU A 14 -6.93 -0.68 -1.89
N VAL A 15 -7.84 -0.22 -1.03
CA VAL A 15 -8.89 -1.09 -0.46
C VAL A 15 -9.82 -1.63 -1.56
N PRO A 16 -10.37 -0.81 -2.48
CA PRO A 16 -11.18 -1.33 -3.58
C PRO A 16 -10.40 -2.26 -4.52
N LEU A 17 -9.12 -1.97 -4.78
CA LEU A 17 -8.28 -2.81 -5.62
C LEU A 17 -8.09 -4.20 -5.00
N ILE A 18 -7.75 -4.27 -3.71
CA ILE A 18 -7.57 -5.55 -3.01
C ILE A 18 -8.89 -6.31 -2.92
N LEU A 19 -10.02 -5.63 -2.68
CA LEU A 19 -11.36 -6.24 -2.75
C LEU A 19 -11.65 -6.84 -4.14
N TRP A 20 -11.29 -6.13 -5.20
CA TRP A 20 -11.45 -6.61 -6.56
C TRP A 20 -10.55 -7.82 -6.87
N LEU A 21 -9.27 -7.76 -6.51
CA LEU A 21 -8.29 -8.85 -6.70
C LEU A 21 -8.66 -10.13 -5.94
N THR A 22 -9.38 -9.99 -4.82
CA THR A 22 -9.82 -11.11 -3.97
C THR A 22 -11.25 -11.56 -4.24
N ALA A 23 -12.00 -10.88 -5.11
CA ALA A 23 -13.44 -11.13 -5.31
C ALA A 23 -13.78 -12.57 -5.73
N ARG A 24 -12.84 -13.29 -6.37
CA ARG A 24 -12.99 -14.69 -6.79
C ARG A 24 -12.59 -15.72 -5.73
N LEU A 25 -12.25 -15.28 -4.50
CA LEU A 25 -11.85 -16.15 -3.41
C LEU A 25 -13.03 -16.31 -2.42
N PRO A 26 -13.87 -17.34 -2.58
CA PRO A 26 -15.14 -17.46 -1.85
C PRO A 26 -14.97 -17.67 -0.34
N HIS A 27 -13.79 -18.09 0.12
CA HIS A 27 -13.48 -18.31 1.54
C HIS A 27 -13.09 -17.03 2.28
N LEU A 28 -12.88 -15.91 1.56
CA LEU A 28 -12.51 -14.63 2.17
C LEU A 28 -13.73 -13.73 2.32
N SER A 29 -14.04 -13.36 3.55
CA SER A 29 -15.04 -12.32 3.82
C SER A 29 -14.57 -10.97 3.28
N ARG A 30 -15.42 -10.27 2.52
CA ARG A 30 -15.13 -8.92 1.99
C ARG A 30 -14.80 -7.93 3.11
N THR A 31 -15.52 -7.99 4.23
CA THR A 31 -15.27 -7.13 5.40
C THR A 31 -13.87 -7.39 5.98
N ARG A 32 -13.50 -8.67 6.11
CA ARG A 32 -12.15 -9.04 6.57
C ARG A 32 -11.07 -8.52 5.62
N VAL A 33 -11.26 -8.69 4.32
CA VAL A 33 -10.32 -8.18 3.30
C VAL A 33 -10.17 -6.66 3.40
N ALA A 34 -11.28 -5.93 3.48
CA ALA A 34 -11.26 -4.47 3.58
C ALA A 34 -10.52 -4.00 4.83
N LEU A 35 -10.79 -4.60 5.99
CA LEU A 35 -10.11 -4.28 7.24
C LEU A 35 -8.62 -4.60 7.19
N VAL A 36 -8.24 -5.75 6.63
CA VAL A 36 -6.81 -6.12 6.50
C VAL A 36 -6.09 -5.18 5.54
N ALA A 37 -6.68 -4.83 4.39
CA ALA A 37 -6.12 -3.87 3.46
C ALA A 37 -5.96 -2.49 4.11
N ALA A 38 -7.02 -1.97 4.75
CA ALA A 38 -6.98 -0.67 5.40
C ALA A 38 -5.96 -0.61 6.54
N THR A 39 -5.89 -1.64 7.38
CA THR A 39 -4.92 -1.70 8.48
C THR A 39 -3.48 -1.80 7.99
N ALA A 40 -3.23 -2.51 6.89
CA ALA A 40 -1.92 -2.55 6.26
C ALA A 40 -1.46 -1.13 5.88
N SER A 41 -2.26 -0.41 5.08
CA SER A 41 -1.93 0.95 4.64
C SER A 41 -1.85 1.95 5.80
N CYS A 42 -2.71 1.83 6.81
CA CYS A 42 -2.66 2.68 8.02
C CYS A 42 -1.38 2.49 8.84
N VAL A 43 -0.74 1.31 8.77
CA VAL A 43 0.53 1.04 9.44
C VAL A 43 1.71 1.48 8.58
N THR A 44 1.72 1.12 7.30
CA THR A 44 2.85 1.38 6.41
C THR A 44 2.97 2.83 5.99
N HIS A 45 1.85 3.52 5.72
CA HIS A 45 1.89 4.88 5.19
C HIS A 45 2.52 5.91 6.16
N PRO A 46 2.18 5.95 7.46
CA PRO A 46 2.85 6.86 8.40
C PRO A 46 4.35 6.55 8.54
N LEU A 47 4.73 5.28 8.52
CA LEU A 47 6.13 4.85 8.61
C LEU A 47 6.93 5.24 7.37
N ALA A 48 6.39 4.96 6.18
CA ALA A 48 6.99 5.34 4.90
C ALA A 48 7.18 6.86 4.81
N ARG A 49 6.18 7.64 5.21
CA ARG A 49 6.29 9.10 5.25
C ARG A 49 7.37 9.59 6.20
N ARG A 50 7.45 9.02 7.42
CA ARG A 50 8.50 9.37 8.39
C ARG A 50 9.89 9.03 7.84
N ALA A 51 10.04 7.88 7.19
CA ALA A 51 11.29 7.48 6.56
C ALA A 51 11.67 8.43 5.41
N ALA A 52 10.72 8.78 4.55
CA ALA A 52 10.96 9.69 3.43
C ALA A 52 11.38 11.10 3.88
N LEU A 53 10.79 11.60 4.98
CA LEU A 53 11.15 12.90 5.57
C LEU A 53 12.56 12.91 6.20
N ALA A 54 13.15 11.75 6.48
CA ALA A 54 14.51 11.63 7.01
C ALA A 54 15.57 11.54 5.90
N LEU A 55 15.17 11.43 4.62
CA LEU A 55 16.09 11.37 3.49
C LEU A 55 16.61 12.77 3.13
N THR A 56 17.91 12.87 2.86
CA THR A 56 18.49 14.05 2.21
C THR A 56 18.13 14.09 0.73
N PRO A 57 18.20 15.25 0.05
CA PRO A 57 17.88 15.36 -1.38
C PRO A 57 18.67 14.37 -2.26
N ASP A 58 19.97 14.18 -1.98
CA ASP A 58 20.84 13.27 -2.72
C ASP A 58 20.44 11.80 -2.55
N MET A 59 19.90 11.45 -1.37
CA MET A 59 19.42 10.11 -1.06
C MET A 59 17.98 9.87 -1.51
N TYR A 60 17.22 10.93 -1.83
CA TYR A 60 15.76 10.85 -1.98
C TYR A 60 15.33 9.83 -3.02
N ARG A 61 15.99 9.83 -4.20
CA ARG A 61 15.61 8.93 -5.30
C ARG A 61 15.79 7.46 -4.93
N THR A 62 16.98 7.08 -4.46
CA THR A 62 17.29 5.69 -4.10
C THR A 62 16.56 5.28 -2.82
N GLY A 63 16.49 6.17 -1.84
CA GLY A 63 15.80 5.94 -0.57
C GLY A 63 14.29 5.75 -0.75
N LEU A 64 13.65 6.49 -1.66
CA LEU A 64 12.23 6.30 -1.94
C LEU A 64 11.94 4.90 -2.51
N TRP A 65 12.72 4.42 -3.46
CA TRP A 65 12.57 3.06 -3.99
C TRP A 65 12.78 1.97 -2.93
N LEU A 66 13.73 2.19 -2.01
CA LEU A 66 13.96 1.27 -0.90
C LEU A 66 12.77 1.27 0.08
N ILE A 67 12.21 2.44 0.40
CA ILE A 67 11.03 2.56 1.26
C ILE A 67 9.84 1.82 0.62
N GLU A 68 9.56 2.07 -0.66
CA GLU A 68 8.50 1.39 -1.43
C GLU A 68 8.67 -0.14 -1.40
N ALA A 69 9.90 -0.63 -1.64
CA ALA A 69 10.18 -2.06 -1.60
C ALA A 69 9.94 -2.67 -0.20
N ILE A 70 10.33 -1.96 0.86
CA ILE A 70 10.09 -2.39 2.24
C ILE A 70 8.59 -2.39 2.55
N VAL A 71 7.85 -1.35 2.14
CA VAL A 71 6.39 -1.27 2.31
C VAL A 71 5.72 -2.46 1.63
N VAL A 72 6.09 -2.75 0.38
CA VAL A 72 5.55 -3.89 -0.36
C VAL A 72 5.79 -5.21 0.39
N VAL A 73 6.99 -5.42 0.93
CA VAL A 73 7.29 -6.62 1.71
C VAL A 73 6.45 -6.68 2.98
N ILE A 74 6.33 -5.58 3.74
CA ILE A 74 5.55 -5.53 4.98
C ILE A 74 4.07 -5.83 4.71
N GLU A 75 3.48 -5.21 3.70
CA GLU A 75 2.06 -5.43 3.37
C GLU A 75 1.82 -6.83 2.82
N ALA A 76 2.72 -7.38 2.00
CA ALA A 76 2.66 -8.76 1.56
C ALA A 76 2.70 -9.73 2.76
N LEU A 77 3.56 -9.49 3.74
CA LEU A 77 3.58 -10.28 4.98
C LEU A 77 2.29 -10.10 5.78
N TRP A 78 1.73 -8.89 5.83
CA TRP A 78 0.44 -8.61 6.46
C TRP A 78 -0.69 -9.43 5.81
N TYR A 79 -0.79 -9.41 4.49
CA TYR A 79 -1.77 -10.20 3.74
C TYR A 79 -1.54 -11.70 3.90
N LEU A 80 -0.29 -12.15 3.94
CA LEU A 80 0.05 -13.55 4.17
C LEU A 80 -0.43 -14.02 5.56
N LEU A 81 -0.18 -13.21 6.60
CA LEU A 81 -0.56 -13.53 7.97
C LEU A 81 -2.09 -13.57 8.15
N TRP A 82 -2.77 -12.54 7.64
CA TRP A 82 -4.19 -12.31 7.94
C TRP A 82 -5.16 -12.88 6.91
N LEU A 83 -4.78 -13.05 5.64
CA LEU A 83 -5.64 -13.59 4.58
C LEU A 83 -5.18 -14.96 4.06
N ARG A 84 -3.92 -15.36 4.33
CA ARG A 84 -3.34 -16.65 3.94
C ARG A 84 -3.50 -17.03 2.46
N PRO A 85 -3.32 -16.13 1.47
CA PRO A 85 -3.57 -16.45 0.07
C PRO A 85 -2.44 -17.24 -0.63
N GLY A 86 -1.34 -17.52 0.09
CA GLY A 86 -0.07 -17.97 -0.47
C GLY A 86 0.84 -16.80 -0.84
N TRP A 87 2.16 -16.99 -0.71
CA TRP A 87 3.16 -15.91 -0.83
C TRP A 87 3.11 -15.19 -2.19
N ARG A 88 2.91 -15.91 -3.30
CA ARG A 88 2.83 -15.32 -4.64
C ARG A 88 1.68 -14.32 -4.77
N ARG A 89 0.50 -14.69 -4.25
CA ARG A 89 -0.69 -13.83 -4.29
C ARG A 89 -0.52 -12.63 -3.37
N ALA A 90 -0.04 -12.85 -2.15
CA ALA A 90 0.22 -11.77 -1.20
C ALA A 90 1.19 -10.72 -1.76
N ALA A 91 2.30 -11.15 -2.37
CA ALA A 91 3.25 -10.27 -3.03
C ALA A 91 2.63 -9.54 -4.22
N THR A 92 1.86 -10.23 -5.07
CA THR A 92 1.20 -9.62 -6.22
C THR A 92 0.19 -8.55 -5.80
N TRP A 93 -0.60 -8.82 -4.76
CA TRP A 93 -1.59 -7.88 -4.24
C TRP A 93 -0.95 -6.61 -3.68
N SER A 94 0.11 -6.76 -2.88
CA SER A 94 0.82 -5.62 -2.33
C SER A 94 1.53 -4.80 -3.42
N LEU A 95 2.20 -5.45 -4.37
CA LEU A 95 2.80 -4.77 -5.51
C LEU A 95 1.77 -3.98 -6.33
N ALA A 96 0.61 -4.57 -6.61
CA ALA A 96 -0.46 -3.91 -7.37
C ALA A 96 -1.04 -2.70 -6.60
N ALA A 97 -1.24 -2.83 -5.29
CA ALA A 97 -1.72 -1.76 -4.44
C ALA A 97 -0.77 -0.57 -4.43
N ASN A 98 0.52 -0.82 -4.13
CA ASN A 98 1.54 0.22 -4.06
C ASN A 98 1.82 0.86 -5.43
N ALA A 99 1.86 0.07 -6.51
CA ALA A 99 2.02 0.61 -7.85
C ALA A 99 0.86 1.55 -8.23
N LEU A 100 -0.38 1.19 -7.86
CA LEU A 100 -1.55 2.03 -8.10
C LEU A 100 -1.49 3.32 -7.28
N SER A 101 -1.24 3.24 -5.97
CA SER A 101 -1.20 4.40 -5.09
C SER A 101 -0.03 5.32 -5.41
N ALA A 102 1.16 4.80 -5.72
CA ALA A 102 2.30 5.58 -6.20
C ALA A 102 1.99 6.31 -7.52
N THR A 103 1.38 5.61 -8.49
CA THR A 103 0.99 6.22 -9.77
C THR A 103 -0.01 7.36 -9.58
N LEU A 104 -1.04 7.14 -8.78
CA LEU A 104 -2.04 8.16 -8.49
C LEU A 104 -1.47 9.32 -7.67
N GLY A 105 -0.57 9.04 -6.73
CA GLY A 105 0.15 10.06 -5.96
C GLY A 105 0.99 10.98 -6.87
N MET A 106 1.72 10.41 -7.84
CA MET A 106 2.48 11.18 -8.83
C MET A 106 1.59 12.02 -9.74
N LEU A 107 0.45 11.47 -10.18
CA LEU A 107 -0.51 12.20 -11.00
C LEU A 107 -1.16 13.35 -10.22
N ALA A 108 -1.60 13.10 -8.98
CA ALA A 108 -2.17 14.11 -8.11
C ALA A 108 -1.16 15.25 -7.82
N TRP A 109 0.11 14.92 -7.61
CA TRP A 109 1.17 15.92 -7.43
C TRP A 109 1.36 16.83 -8.65
N LYS A 110 1.21 16.32 -9.86
CA LYS A 110 1.33 17.15 -11.09
C LYS A 110 0.15 18.10 -11.31
N LEU A 111 -0.98 17.85 -10.67
CA LEU A 111 -2.22 18.62 -10.83
C LEU A 111 -2.41 19.70 -9.75
N ILE A 112 -1.52 19.75 -8.75
CA ILE A 112 -1.53 20.68 -7.61
C ILE A 112 -0.29 21.55 -7.69
#